data_AF-H6L804-F1
#
_entry.id   AF-H6L804-F1
#
_cell.length_a   1.000
_cell.length_b   1.000
_cell.length_c   1.000
_cell.angle_alpha   90.00
_cell.angle_beta   90.00
_cell.angle_gamma   90.00
#
_symmetry.space_group_name_H-M   'P 1'
#
loop_
_entity.id
_entity.type
_entity.pdbx_description
1 polymer ?
#
loop_
_entity_poly.entity_id
_entity_poly.type
_entity_poly.pdbx_seq_one_letter_code
_entity_poly.pdbx_strand_id
1 'polypeptide(L)'
;MEQLTLSFKNIIRQRCEAQGQLNLAELLETAAKQEFVQLDTALPEEHLQLHWQEFKQARLQQTAFRELRSAQLQSYPFQYLGYFQLGEEAEALPFGEEQFSASLQARPLFVQSDEQAKACNMSWLLELLTQAEKVAADPLRQDELFWEKGAEGQPQLRMERKNGTQKEVQIIRFNNNYSTVSWQHQIELG
;
A
#
# COMPACT_ATOMS: atom_id res chain seq x y z
N MET A 1 7.81 13.62 -19.81
CA MET A 1 6.94 12.58 -19.22
C MET A 1 6.90 12.89 -17.73
N GLU A 2 5.79 13.44 -17.23
CA GLU A 2 5.67 13.80 -15.81
C GLU A 2 5.49 12.52 -14.99
N GLN A 3 6.27 12.37 -13.92
CA GLN A 3 6.30 11.15 -13.11
C GLN A 3 5.63 11.40 -11.76
N LEU A 4 4.65 10.56 -11.39
CA LEU A 4 3.98 10.66 -10.09
C LEU A 4 4.95 10.39 -8.95
N THR A 5 5.05 11.31 -7.98
CA THR A 5 6.05 11.20 -6.90
C THR A 5 5.94 9.91 -6.10
N LEU A 6 4.72 9.38 -5.97
CA LEU A 6 4.41 8.18 -5.23
C LEU A 6 4.68 6.88 -6.00
N SER A 7 4.97 6.99 -7.31
CA SER A 7 5.23 5.85 -8.18
C SER A 7 6.56 5.19 -7.84
N PHE A 8 6.60 3.86 -7.91
CA PHE A 8 7.81 3.09 -7.64
C PHE A 8 9.02 3.58 -8.48
N LYS A 9 8.81 3.98 -9.75
CA LYS A 9 9.88 4.45 -10.66
C LYS A 9 10.62 5.68 -10.15
N ASN A 10 9.95 6.50 -9.35
CA ASN A 10 10.54 7.69 -8.75
C ASN A 10 11.24 7.38 -7.44
N ILE A 11 10.69 6.47 -6.66
CA ILE A 11 11.22 6.12 -5.35
C ILE A 11 12.52 5.32 -5.50
N ILE A 12 12.55 4.33 -6.40
CA ILE A 12 13.70 3.43 -6.56
C ILE A 12 14.99 4.12 -7.05
N ARG A 13 14.88 5.33 -7.62
CA ARG A 13 16.04 6.14 -8.04
C ARG A 13 16.75 6.81 -6.87
N GLN A 14 16.15 6.78 -5.68
CA GLN A 14 16.68 7.40 -4.47
C GLN A 14 17.60 6.42 -3.74
N ARG A 15 18.39 6.95 -2.80
CA ARG A 15 19.25 6.11 -1.97
C ARG A 15 18.38 5.30 -1.00
N CYS A 16 18.59 3.98 -1.00
CA CYS A 16 18.07 3.09 0.03
C CYS A 16 18.84 3.34 1.34
N GLU A 17 18.11 3.62 2.42
CA GLU A 17 18.67 3.91 3.74
C GLU A 17 18.61 2.69 4.66
N ALA A 18 17.55 1.88 4.56
CA ALA A 18 17.34 0.68 5.36
C ALA A 18 16.48 -0.35 4.62
N GLN A 19 16.50 -1.60 5.10
CA GLN A 19 15.65 -2.67 4.59
C GLN A 19 15.25 -3.61 5.71
N GLY A 20 14.14 -4.31 5.53
CA GLY A 20 13.65 -5.28 6.48
C GLY A 20 12.64 -6.25 5.87
N GLN A 21 12.19 -7.18 6.69
CA GLN A 21 11.17 -8.15 6.34
C GLN A 21 10.26 -8.41 7.53
N LEU A 22 9.00 -8.74 7.25
CA LEU A 22 7.98 -8.98 8.25
C LEU A 22 7.08 -10.14 7.79
N ASN A 23 6.64 -10.99 8.73
CA ASN A 23 5.58 -11.94 8.45
C ASN A 23 4.23 -11.18 8.45
N LEU A 24 3.61 -11.07 7.28
CA LEU A 24 2.39 -10.28 7.11
C LEU A 24 1.21 -10.90 7.87
N ALA A 25 1.08 -12.23 7.87
CA ALA A 25 0.00 -12.91 8.55
C ALA A 25 0.06 -12.68 10.07
N GLU A 26 1.24 -12.88 10.68
CA GLU A 26 1.43 -12.65 12.12
C GLU A 26 1.17 -11.20 12.54
N LEU A 27 1.58 -10.23 11.70
CA LEU A 27 1.32 -8.82 11.96
C LEU A 27 -0.16 -8.46 11.81
N LEU A 28 -0.85 -9.00 10.81
CA LEU A 28 -2.28 -8.79 10.64
C LEU A 28 -3.06 -9.37 11.82
N GLU A 29 -2.72 -10.57 12.29
CA GLU A 29 -3.33 -11.17 13.49
C GLU A 29 -3.06 -10.35 14.76
N THR A 30 -1.84 -9.83 14.89
CA THR A 30 -1.48 -8.98 16.02
C THR A 30 -2.23 -7.64 15.97
N ALA A 31 -2.32 -7.03 14.78
CA ALA A 31 -3.00 -5.77 14.56
C ALA A 31 -4.54 -5.91 14.61
N ALA A 32 -5.10 -7.08 14.31
CA ALA A 32 -6.52 -7.41 14.46
C ALA A 32 -7.03 -7.35 15.90
N LYS A 33 -6.13 -7.26 16.89
CA LYS A 33 -6.49 -6.93 18.27
C LYS A 33 -6.94 -5.48 18.44
N GLN A 34 -6.66 -4.63 17.45
CA GLN A 34 -7.08 -3.23 17.39
C GLN A 34 -8.37 -3.10 16.59
N GLU A 35 -9.24 -2.16 16.95
CA GLU A 35 -10.57 -2.00 16.33
C GLU A 35 -10.53 -1.59 14.85
N PHE A 36 -9.41 -1.02 14.38
CA PHE A 36 -9.28 -0.52 13.02
C PHE A 36 -8.86 -1.60 11.99
N VAL A 37 -8.59 -2.83 12.42
CA VAL A 37 -8.16 -3.92 11.54
C VAL A 37 -9.24 -5.00 11.47
N GLN A 38 -9.66 -5.36 10.26
CA GLN A 38 -10.69 -6.36 10.00
C GLN A 38 -10.14 -7.51 9.13
N LEU A 39 -10.39 -8.75 9.54
CA LEU A 39 -9.98 -9.97 8.83
C LEU A 39 -11.24 -10.71 8.36
N ASP A 40 -11.69 -10.41 7.14
CA ASP A 40 -12.95 -10.92 6.58
C ASP A 40 -12.79 -12.25 5.83
N THR A 41 -11.56 -12.68 5.60
CA THR A 41 -11.22 -13.96 5.00
C THR A 41 -10.03 -14.59 5.72
N ALA A 42 -9.86 -15.90 5.56
CA ALA A 42 -8.68 -16.59 6.08
C ALA A 42 -7.39 -15.98 5.49
N LEU A 43 -6.38 -15.83 6.35
CA LEU A 43 -5.01 -15.57 5.95
C LEU A 43 -4.44 -16.81 5.23
N PRO A 44 -3.47 -16.65 4.32
CA PRO A 44 -2.83 -17.80 3.66
C PRO A 44 -2.15 -18.70 4.70
N GLU A 45 -2.26 -20.01 4.53
CA GLU A 45 -1.55 -20.99 5.38
C GLU A 45 -0.03 -20.93 5.16
N GLU A 46 0.39 -20.55 3.96
CA GLU A 46 1.78 -20.31 3.61
C GLU A 46 2.27 -18.96 4.16
N HIS A 47 3.51 -18.91 4.62
CA HIS A 47 4.13 -17.70 5.17
C HIS A 47 4.23 -16.59 4.11
N LEU A 48 3.30 -15.64 4.14
CA LEU A 48 3.35 -14.43 3.31
C LEU A 48 4.27 -13.40 3.96
N GLN A 49 5.48 -13.25 3.41
CA GLN A 49 6.47 -12.28 3.87
C GLN A 49 6.34 -10.97 3.09
N LEU A 50 6.38 -9.85 3.81
CA LEU A 50 6.53 -8.51 3.26
C LEU A 50 7.98 -8.07 3.46
N HIS A 51 8.71 -7.90 2.37
CA HIS A 51 10.02 -7.26 2.37
C HIS A 51 9.85 -5.79 2.03
N TRP A 52 10.66 -4.94 2.66
CA TRP A 52 10.62 -3.50 2.43
C TRP A 52 12.00 -2.88 2.39
N GLN A 53 12.07 -1.76 1.68
CA GLN A 53 13.22 -0.88 1.55
C GLN A 53 12.78 0.54 1.84
N GLU A 54 13.51 1.22 2.72
CA GLU A 54 13.28 2.61 3.12
C GLU A 54 14.08 3.56 2.22
N PHE A 55 13.39 4.57 1.72
CA PHE A 55 13.96 5.62 0.89
C PHE A 55 13.64 6.97 1.53
N LYS A 56 14.64 7.81 1.65
CA LYS A 56 14.45 9.19 2.13
C LYS A 56 13.65 9.98 1.10
N GLN A 57 12.51 10.55 1.49
CA GLN A 57 11.68 11.29 0.55
C GLN A 57 12.42 12.52 0.01
N ALA A 58 12.66 12.58 -1.30
CA ALA A 58 13.14 13.79 -1.96
C ALA A 58 12.12 14.94 -1.78
N ARG A 59 12.61 16.18 -1.57
CA ARG A 59 11.74 17.38 -1.51
C ARG A 59 10.84 17.43 -2.74
N LEU A 60 9.53 17.38 -2.52
CA LEU A 60 8.53 17.35 -3.59
C LEU A 60 8.70 18.55 -4.53
N GLN A 61 9.00 18.29 -5.81
CA GLN A 61 8.75 19.27 -6.85
C GLN A 61 7.24 19.29 -7.13
N GLN A 62 6.67 20.47 -7.36
CA GLN A 62 5.24 20.58 -7.69
C GLN A 62 4.96 19.79 -8.98
N THR A 63 4.17 18.73 -8.88
CA THR A 63 3.67 17.98 -10.04
C THR A 63 2.36 18.60 -10.53
N ALA A 64 2.04 18.45 -11.83
CA ALA A 64 0.77 18.92 -12.39
C ALA A 64 -0.45 18.16 -11.84
N PHE A 65 -0.24 16.95 -11.29
CA PHE A 65 -1.28 16.11 -10.69
C PHE A 65 -1.63 16.54 -9.26
N ARG A 66 -2.09 17.78 -9.07
CA ARG A 66 -2.51 18.28 -7.75
C ARG A 66 -3.62 17.44 -7.11
N GLU A 67 -4.45 16.81 -7.94
CA GLU A 67 -5.60 16.00 -7.54
C GLU A 67 -5.21 14.60 -7.06
N LEU A 68 -4.00 14.13 -7.38
CA LEU A 68 -3.44 12.86 -6.90
C LEU A 68 -2.51 13.05 -5.69
N ARG A 69 -2.56 14.23 -5.05
CA ARG A 69 -1.78 14.50 -3.85
C ARG A 69 -2.43 13.78 -2.68
N SER A 70 -1.94 12.58 -2.37
CA SER A 70 -2.29 11.96 -1.10
C SER A 70 -1.71 12.79 0.03
N ALA A 71 -2.59 13.26 0.91
CA ALA A 71 -2.18 13.98 2.11
C ALA A 71 -1.37 13.04 3.02
N GLN A 72 -1.74 11.76 3.08
CA GLN A 72 -1.06 10.81 3.95
C GLN A 72 0.32 10.41 3.43
N LEU A 73 0.43 9.94 2.18
CA LEU A 73 1.71 9.50 1.62
C LEU A 73 2.73 10.63 1.47
N GLN A 74 2.29 11.89 1.42
CA GLN A 74 3.18 13.05 1.42
C GLN A 74 3.66 13.45 2.81
N SER A 75 2.94 13.06 3.87
CA SER A 75 3.32 13.38 5.24
C SER A 75 4.51 12.57 5.74
N TYR A 76 4.79 11.42 5.13
CA TYR A 76 5.89 10.57 5.59
C TYR A 76 7.26 11.14 5.22
N PRO A 77 8.18 11.31 6.18
CA PRO A 77 9.54 11.73 5.91
C PRO A 77 10.35 10.69 5.12
N PHE A 78 9.89 9.43 5.14
CA PHE A 78 10.46 8.30 4.42
C PHE A 78 9.37 7.60 3.61
N GLN A 79 9.72 7.03 2.47
CA GLN A 79 8.83 6.18 1.71
C GLN A 79 9.39 4.77 1.68
N TYR A 80 8.50 3.79 1.79
CA TYR A 80 8.85 2.39 1.80
C TYR A 80 8.36 1.75 0.51
N LEU A 81 9.26 1.15 -0.26
CA LEU A 81 8.89 0.22 -1.32
C LEU A 81 8.95 -1.19 -0.77
N GLY A 82 7.92 -1.99 -1.03
CA GLY A 82 7.90 -3.37 -0.59
C GLY A 82 7.43 -4.33 -1.66
N TYR A 83 7.85 -5.58 -1.49
CA TYR A 83 7.48 -6.73 -2.31
C TYR A 83 7.06 -7.89 -1.40
N PHE A 84 6.27 -8.80 -1.96
CA PHE A 84 5.77 -9.96 -1.23
C PHE A 84 6.48 -11.22 -1.67
N GLN A 85 6.57 -12.19 -0.76
CA GLN A 85 7.08 -13.53 -1.02
C GLN A 85 6.17 -14.53 -0.31
N LEU A 86 5.72 -15.58 -0.99
CA LEU A 86 4.88 -16.62 -0.38
C LEU A 86 5.71 -17.89 -0.13
N GLY A 87 6.00 -18.18 1.13
CA GLY A 87 6.92 -19.26 1.54
C GLY A 87 8.36 -18.78 1.73
N GLU A 88 9.14 -19.50 2.55
CA GLU A 88 10.46 -19.04 3.02
C GLU A 88 11.55 -19.01 1.92
N GLU A 89 11.43 -19.86 0.90
CA GLU A 89 12.42 -19.97 -0.20
C GLU A 89 11.87 -19.53 -1.57
N ALA A 90 10.67 -18.93 -1.62
CA ALA A 90 10.05 -18.54 -2.86
C ALA A 90 10.67 -17.27 -3.47
N GLU A 91 10.46 -17.04 -4.76
CA GLU A 91 10.79 -15.77 -5.38
C GLU A 91 9.79 -14.67 -4.99
N ALA A 92 10.25 -13.42 -5.06
CA ALA A 92 9.38 -12.26 -4.92
C ALA A 92 8.24 -12.30 -5.95
N LEU A 93 7.01 -12.11 -5.48
CA LEU A 93 5.82 -12.08 -6.31
C LEU A 93 5.96 -10.96 -7.36
N PRO A 94 5.79 -11.28 -8.65
CA PRO A 94 5.78 -10.30 -9.72
C PRO A 94 4.76 -9.19 -9.47
N PHE A 95 5.15 -7.93 -9.71
CA PHE A 95 4.25 -6.80 -9.65
C PHE A 95 3.55 -6.63 -11.00
N GLY A 96 2.22 -6.67 -11.01
CA GLY A 96 1.42 -6.58 -12.23
C GLY A 96 1.22 -5.14 -12.69
N GLU A 97 0.57 -4.33 -11.84
CA GLU A 97 0.15 -2.98 -12.22
C GLU A 97 0.12 -2.01 -11.03
N GLU A 98 0.43 -0.75 -11.33
CA GLU A 98 0.25 0.41 -10.46
C GLU A 98 -0.82 1.33 -11.06
N GLN A 99 -1.88 1.60 -10.29
CA GLN A 99 -3.00 2.44 -10.73
C GLN A 99 -3.22 3.60 -9.76
N PHE A 100 -3.36 4.82 -10.30
CA PHE A 100 -3.80 5.99 -9.54
C PHE A 100 -5.09 6.58 -10.10
N SER A 101 -6.06 6.82 -9.23
CA SER A 101 -7.32 7.47 -9.55
C SER A 101 -7.61 8.60 -8.57
N ALA A 102 -8.23 9.68 -9.06
CA ALA A 102 -8.96 10.63 -8.23
C ALA A 102 -10.36 10.78 -8.82
N SER A 103 -11.38 10.86 -7.97
CA SER A 103 -12.76 10.66 -8.44
C SER A 103 -13.80 11.59 -7.80
N LEU A 104 -14.59 12.18 -8.70
CA LEU A 104 -16.07 12.06 -8.74
C LEU A 104 -16.57 11.04 -9.80
N GLN A 105 -15.70 10.44 -10.65
CA GLN A 105 -16.07 9.63 -11.83
C GLN A 105 -15.40 8.23 -11.96
N ALA A 106 -14.68 7.74 -10.93
CA ALA A 106 -14.11 6.38 -10.83
C ALA A 106 -13.22 5.89 -12.01
N ARG A 107 -12.68 6.77 -12.87
CA ARG A 107 -11.72 6.39 -13.93
C ARG A 107 -10.28 6.66 -13.46
N PRO A 108 -9.31 5.76 -13.76
CA PRO A 108 -7.92 6.01 -13.43
C PRO A 108 -7.39 7.22 -14.20
N LEU A 109 -6.68 8.08 -13.48
CA LEU A 109 -5.95 9.21 -14.06
C LEU A 109 -4.56 8.78 -14.53
N PHE A 110 -4.05 7.69 -13.98
CA PHE A 110 -2.77 7.11 -14.34
C PHE A 110 -2.82 5.60 -14.15
N VAL A 111 -2.31 4.87 -15.14
CA VAL A 111 -2.08 3.43 -15.07
C VAL A 111 -0.68 3.19 -15.60
N GLN A 112 0.11 2.42 -14.86
CA GLN A 112 1.43 2.00 -15.29
C GLN A 112 1.62 0.53 -14.95
N SER A 113 1.81 -0.28 -15.98
CA SER A 113 2.40 -1.60 -15.82
C SER A 113 3.91 -1.50 -16.01
N ASP A 114 4.64 -2.30 -15.24
CA ASP A 114 6.06 -2.53 -15.47
C ASP A 114 6.36 -3.95 -15.05
N GLU A 115 6.51 -4.84 -16.02
CA GLU A 115 6.75 -6.27 -15.80
C GLU A 115 8.07 -6.55 -15.06
N GLN A 116 8.98 -5.56 -14.99
CA GLN A 116 10.22 -5.65 -14.23
C GLN A 116 10.08 -5.11 -12.81
N ALA A 117 9.00 -4.39 -12.51
CA ALA A 117 8.73 -3.98 -11.14
C ALA A 117 8.47 -5.22 -10.30
N LYS A 118 9.05 -5.22 -9.09
CA LYS A 118 8.76 -6.21 -8.07
C LYS A 118 8.17 -5.57 -6.82
N ALA A 119 8.13 -4.24 -6.75
CA ALA A 119 7.78 -3.51 -5.55
C ALA A 119 6.83 -2.35 -5.83
N CYS A 120 6.00 -2.04 -4.83
CA CYS A 120 5.10 -0.89 -4.82
C CYS A 120 5.21 -0.15 -3.49
N ASN A 121 4.58 1.02 -3.41
CA ASN A 121 4.62 1.81 -2.19
C ASN A 121 3.83 1.12 -1.06
N MET A 122 4.50 0.85 0.05
CA MET A 122 3.96 0.15 1.22
C MET A 122 4.01 1.03 2.47
N SER A 123 4.26 2.33 2.33
CA SER A 123 4.53 3.22 3.48
C SER A 123 3.36 3.25 4.46
N TRP A 124 2.13 3.29 3.93
CA TRP A 124 0.93 3.31 4.76
C TRP A 124 0.63 1.95 5.39
N LEU A 125 0.78 0.86 4.63
CA LEU A 125 0.65 -0.49 5.19
C LEU A 125 1.62 -0.71 6.35
N LEU A 126 2.89 -0.33 6.18
CA LEU A 126 3.90 -0.48 7.23
C LEU A 126 3.60 0.37 8.45
N GLU A 127 3.10 1.59 8.29
CA GLU A 127 2.68 2.41 9.44
C GLU A 127 1.56 1.70 10.23
N LEU A 128 0.52 1.23 9.54
CA LEU A 128 -0.63 0.59 10.17
C LEU A 128 -0.26 -0.70 10.90
N LEU A 129 0.66 -1.49 10.34
CA LEU A 129 1.09 -2.76 10.94
C LEU A 129 2.11 -2.58 12.06
N THR A 130 3.12 -1.72 11.87
CA THR A 130 4.25 -1.59 12.82
C THR A 130 3.97 -0.61 13.95
N GLN A 131 2.99 0.29 13.77
CA GLN A 131 2.60 1.29 14.76
C GLN A 131 1.12 1.18 15.16
N ALA A 132 0.54 -0.02 15.05
CA ALA A 132 -0.88 -0.28 15.26
C ALA A 132 -1.42 0.31 16.58
N GLU A 133 -0.70 0.15 17.69
CA GLU A 133 -1.10 0.70 19.00
C GLU A 133 -1.18 2.23 19.00
N LYS A 134 -0.24 2.91 18.32
CA LYS A 134 -0.24 4.38 18.22
C LYS A 134 -1.37 4.86 17.32
N VAL A 135 -1.65 4.13 16.24
CA VAL A 135 -2.79 4.42 15.35
C VAL A 135 -4.10 4.31 16.13
N ALA A 136 -4.29 3.20 16.86
CA ALA A 136 -5.49 2.97 17.67
C ALA A 136 -5.67 4.01 18.79
N ALA A 137 -4.58 4.53 19.35
CA ALA A 137 -4.62 5.51 20.42
C ALA A 137 -4.89 6.96 19.94
N ASP A 138 -4.83 7.24 18.64
CA ASP A 138 -5.04 8.59 18.10
C ASP A 138 -6.50 8.80 17.67
N PRO A 139 -7.31 9.58 18.42
CA PRO A 139 -8.74 9.76 18.14
C PRO A 139 -9.01 10.60 16.88
N LEU A 140 -8.00 11.27 16.32
CA LEU A 140 -8.13 12.01 15.06
C LEU A 140 -7.91 11.12 13.84
N ARG A 141 -7.33 9.94 14.03
CA ARG A 141 -7.11 8.99 12.94
C ARG A 141 -8.38 8.20 12.69
N GLN A 142 -8.79 8.21 11.42
CA GLN A 142 -9.90 7.42 10.90
C GLN A 142 -9.34 6.47 9.84
N ASP A 143 -8.27 5.77 10.21
CA ASP A 143 -7.69 4.72 9.39
C ASP A 143 -8.45 3.42 9.60
N GLU A 144 -8.60 2.63 8.55
CA GLU A 144 -9.09 1.26 8.59
C GLU A 144 -8.21 0.38 7.70
N LEU A 145 -7.99 -0.86 8.11
CA LEU A 145 -7.24 -1.87 7.37
C LEU A 145 -8.09 -3.15 7.27
N PHE A 146 -8.31 -3.61 6.05
CA PHE A 146 -9.11 -4.79 5.76
C PHE A 146 -8.24 -5.84 5.06
N TRP A 147 -8.28 -7.07 5.56
CA TRP A 147 -7.90 -8.27 4.81
C TRP A 147 -9.18 -8.95 4.33
N GLU A 148 -9.50 -8.78 3.05
CA GLU A 148 -10.80 -9.16 2.49
C GLU A 148 -10.65 -9.86 1.13
N LYS A 149 -11.77 -10.36 0.60
CA LYS A 149 -11.85 -10.78 -0.80
C LYS A 149 -12.39 -9.63 -1.65
N GLY A 150 -11.69 -9.29 -2.71
CA GLY A 150 -12.18 -8.36 -3.73
C GLY A 150 -13.37 -8.92 -4.50
N ALA A 151 -13.95 -8.11 -5.40
CA ALA A 151 -15.16 -8.46 -6.15
C ALA A 151 -15.07 -9.78 -6.95
N GLU A 152 -13.86 -10.17 -7.37
CA GLU A 152 -13.60 -11.39 -8.15
C GLU A 152 -13.10 -12.55 -7.26
N GLY A 153 -13.25 -12.45 -5.94
CA GLY A 153 -12.86 -13.48 -4.96
C GLY A 153 -11.39 -13.46 -4.54
N GLN A 154 -10.62 -12.55 -5.12
CA GLN A 154 -9.17 -12.41 -4.93
C GLN A 154 -8.78 -11.78 -3.59
N PRO A 155 -7.78 -12.31 -2.86
CA PRO A 155 -7.32 -11.73 -1.62
C PRO A 155 -6.79 -10.30 -1.82
N GLN A 156 -7.17 -9.38 -0.95
CA GLN A 156 -6.66 -8.02 -0.99
C GLN A 156 -6.50 -7.40 0.40
N LEU A 157 -5.46 -6.57 0.53
CA LEU A 157 -5.31 -5.61 1.61
C LEU A 157 -5.91 -4.28 1.14
N ARG A 158 -6.91 -3.79 1.85
CA ARG A 158 -7.49 -2.47 1.60
C ARG A 158 -7.24 -1.59 2.81
N MET A 159 -6.66 -0.43 2.57
CA MET A 159 -6.41 0.59 3.58
C MET A 159 -7.26 1.79 3.24
N GLU A 160 -7.95 2.33 4.22
CA GLU A 160 -8.81 3.50 4.05
C GLU A 160 -8.47 4.55 5.08
N ARG A 161 -8.55 5.82 4.69
CA ARG A 161 -8.52 6.95 5.61
C ARG A 161 -9.51 7.98 5.17
N LYS A 162 -10.32 8.45 6.12
CA LYS A 162 -11.13 9.64 5.93
C LYS A 162 -10.43 10.87 6.49
N ASN A 163 -10.38 11.93 5.70
CA ASN A 163 -9.86 13.24 6.09
C ASN A 163 -10.85 14.34 5.66
N GLY A 164 -11.78 14.67 6.54
CA GLY A 164 -12.85 15.63 6.25
C GLY A 164 -13.78 15.12 5.14
N THR A 165 -13.81 15.85 4.02
CA THR A 165 -14.59 15.48 2.82
C THR A 165 -13.84 14.55 1.87
N GLN A 166 -12.58 14.23 2.14
CA GLN A 166 -11.78 13.35 1.29
C GLN A 166 -11.65 11.98 1.93
N LYS A 167 -11.64 10.94 1.10
CA LYS A 167 -11.30 9.58 1.49
C LYS A 167 -10.15 9.08 0.61
N GLU A 168 -9.07 8.66 1.22
CA GLU A 168 -7.97 7.96 0.56
C GLU A 168 -8.17 6.46 0.72
N VAL A 169 -7.95 5.72 -0.37
CA VAL A 169 -8.01 4.27 -0.40
C VAL A 169 -6.77 3.73 -1.09
N GLN A 170 -6.10 2.77 -0.46
CA GLN A 170 -5.08 1.96 -1.10
C GLN A 170 -5.49 0.50 -1.10
N ILE A 171 -5.27 -0.17 -2.22
CA ILE A 171 -5.58 -1.59 -2.38
C ILE A 171 -4.34 -2.28 -2.89
N ILE A 172 -3.90 -3.30 -2.18
CA ILE A 172 -2.88 -4.25 -2.62
C ILE A 172 -3.60 -5.56 -2.87
N ARG A 173 -3.63 -5.99 -4.12
CA ARG A 173 -4.42 -7.13 -4.54
C ARG A 173 -3.51 -8.25 -4.98
N PHE A 174 -3.71 -9.42 -4.38
CA PHE A 174 -3.09 -10.66 -4.82
C PHE A 174 -4.05 -11.33 -5.80
N ASN A 175 -3.53 -11.93 -6.86
CA ASN A 175 -4.37 -12.82 -7.65
C ASN A 175 -4.69 -14.11 -6.84
N ASN A 176 -5.67 -14.90 -7.31
CA ASN A 176 -6.21 -16.03 -6.55
C ASN A 176 -5.19 -17.11 -6.15
N ASN A 177 -4.07 -17.22 -6.88
CA ASN A 177 -3.00 -18.17 -6.62
C ASN A 177 -1.72 -17.51 -6.09
N TYR A 178 -1.80 -16.25 -5.67
CA TYR A 178 -0.66 -15.48 -5.16
C TYR A 178 0.55 -15.46 -6.11
N SER A 179 0.35 -15.55 -7.43
CA SER A 179 1.42 -15.46 -8.42
C SER A 179 1.69 -14.05 -8.91
N THR A 180 0.83 -13.09 -8.61
CA THR A 180 1.05 -11.66 -8.91
C THR A 180 0.43 -10.76 -7.84
N VAL A 181 0.97 -9.56 -7.71
CA VAL A 181 0.42 -8.50 -6.86
C VAL A 181 0.22 -7.21 -7.66
N SER A 182 -0.88 -6.50 -7.42
CA SER A 182 -1.10 -5.15 -7.96
C SER A 182 -1.36 -4.14 -6.86
N TRP A 183 -1.09 -2.87 -7.15
CA TRP A 183 -1.31 -1.76 -6.24
C TRP A 183 -2.17 -0.68 -6.89
N GLN A 184 -3.23 -0.30 -6.19
CA GLN A 184 -4.11 0.78 -6.57
C GLN A 184 -4.14 1.82 -5.46
N HIS A 185 -4.14 3.09 -5.86
CA HIS A 185 -4.31 4.22 -4.98
C HIS A 185 -5.39 5.15 -5.52
N GLN A 186 -6.38 5.43 -4.69
CA GLN A 186 -7.56 6.20 -5.03
C GLN A 186 -7.79 7.35 -4.04
N ILE A 187 -8.13 8.52 -4.56
CA ILE A 187 -8.63 9.66 -3.80
C ILE A 187 -10.10 9.88 -4.18
N GLU A 188 -10.99 9.76 -3.21
CA GLU A 188 -12.42 9.99 -3.34
C GLU A 188 -12.77 11.35 -2.73
N LEU A 189 -13.46 12.19 -3.49
CA LEU A 189 -13.95 13.48 -3.03
C LEU A 189 -15.46 13.37 -2.75
N GLY A 190 -15.85 13.66 -1.51
CA GLY A 190 -17.24 13.78 -1.06
C GLY A 190 -17.87 15.14 -1.32
#